data_AF-A0A347ADG4-F1
#
_entry.id   AF-A0A347ADG4-F1
#
_cell.length_a   1.000
_cell.length_b   1.000
_cell.length_c   1.000
_cell.angle_alpha   90.00
_cell.angle_beta   90.00
_cell.angle_gamma   90.00
#
_symmetry.space_group_name_H-M   'P 1'
#
loop_
_entity.id
_entity.type
_entity.pdbx_description
1 polymer ?
#
loop_
_entity_poly.entity_id
_entity_poly.type
_entity_poly.pdbx_seq_one_letter_code
_entity_poly.pdbx_strand_id
1 'polypeptide(L)'
;MDKKYIALIIVALVVIIGVGGYFTYQEHQSSNYNNYLKKSDGLWLDARSSFTQINMENESSKTNINYINDSINFTDQAINSTQEMMKIAPDNATKKFAKIRIEQFQESKKIMGLYQQIIGKMQTGGVEEAIKTANSLETQLTTSTQKLDSLQNQLIELVNSNPSLKNRLITVLGEERVDEMIKKPENSGNG
;
A
#
# COMPACT_ATOMS: atom_id res chain seq x y z
N MET A 1 -15.63 -39.44 -43.37
CA MET A 1 -15.41 -39.14 -41.94
C MET A 1 -16.78 -38.97 -41.31
N ASP A 2 -17.12 -39.82 -40.34
CA ASP A 2 -18.48 -39.87 -39.79
C ASP A 2 -18.84 -38.58 -39.04
N LYS A 3 -20.07 -38.06 -39.18
CA LYS A 3 -20.50 -36.79 -38.53
C LYS A 3 -20.28 -36.78 -37.01
N LYS A 4 -20.25 -37.95 -36.38
CA LYS A 4 -19.96 -38.16 -34.95
C LYS A 4 -18.50 -37.82 -34.58
N TYR A 5 -17.54 -38.07 -35.48
CA TYR A 5 -16.12 -37.74 -35.25
C TYR A 5 -15.85 -36.24 -35.40
N ILE A 6 -16.53 -35.57 -36.34
CA ILE A 6 -16.44 -34.10 -36.48
C ILE A 6 -17.01 -33.39 -35.24
N ALA A 7 -18.14 -33.88 -34.71
CA ALA A 7 -18.72 -33.35 -33.47
C ALA A 7 -17.80 -33.54 -32.26
N LEU A 8 -17.14 -34.70 -32.12
CA LEU A 8 -16.16 -34.96 -31.07
C LEU A 8 -14.93 -34.05 -31.14
N ILE A 9 -14.42 -33.77 -32.35
CA ILE A 9 -13.30 -32.84 -32.56
C ILE A 9 -13.68 -31.40 -32.18
N ILE A 10 -14.89 -30.96 -32.53
CA ILE A 10 -15.39 -29.63 -32.16
C ILE A 10 -15.54 -29.50 -30.64
N VAL A 11 -16.10 -30.50 -29.97
CA VAL A 11 -16.23 -30.49 -28.50
C VAL A 11 -14.85 -30.49 -27.83
N ALA A 12 -13.90 -31.29 -28.31
CA ALA A 12 -12.53 -31.28 -27.81
C ALA A 12 -11.85 -29.91 -27.98
N LEU A 13 -12.03 -29.26 -29.14
CA LEU A 13 -11.51 -27.91 -29.39
C LEU A 13 -12.12 -26.86 -28.48
N VAL A 14 -13.44 -26.89 -28.25
CA VAL A 14 -14.12 -25.95 -27.33
C VAL A 14 -13.63 -26.13 -25.89
N VAL A 15 -13.41 -27.38 -25.45
CA VAL A 15 -12.87 -27.65 -24.11
C VAL A 15 -11.41 -27.19 -24.01
N ILE A 16 -10.58 -27.45 -25.02
CA ILE A 16 -9.18 -27.01 -25.04
C ILE A 16 -9.07 -25.47 -25.06
N ILE A 17 -9.89 -24.79 -25.85
CA ILE A 17 -9.92 -23.31 -25.91
C ILE A 17 -10.49 -22.73 -24.61
N GLY A 18 -11.54 -23.32 -24.05
CA GLY A 18 -12.13 -22.85 -22.79
C GLY A 18 -11.18 -23.03 -21.60
N VAL A 19 -10.55 -24.20 -21.49
CA VAL A 19 -9.58 -24.49 -20.42
C VAL A 19 -8.27 -23.73 -20.62
N GLY A 20 -7.72 -23.73 -21.84
CA GLY A 20 -6.50 -23.00 -22.18
C GLY A 20 -6.64 -21.48 -22.07
N GLY A 21 -7.80 -20.93 -22.47
CA GLY A 21 -8.13 -19.53 -22.29
C GLY A 21 -8.28 -19.15 -20.81
N TYR A 22 -8.84 -20.03 -19.99
CA TYR A 22 -8.95 -19.81 -18.55
C TYR A 22 -7.59 -19.76 -17.84
N PHE A 23 -6.69 -20.70 -18.14
CA PHE A 23 -5.34 -20.73 -17.54
C PHE A 23 -4.49 -19.53 -17.96
N THR A 24 -4.47 -19.19 -19.25
CA THR A 24 -3.72 -18.02 -19.74
C THR A 24 -4.27 -16.72 -19.16
N TYR A 25 -5.58 -16.61 -18.97
CA TYR A 25 -6.21 -15.47 -18.32
C TYR A 25 -5.83 -15.33 -16.84
N GLN A 26 -5.83 -16.43 -16.08
CA GLN A 26 -5.39 -16.41 -14.68
C GLN A 26 -3.91 -16.04 -14.53
N GLU A 27 -3.05 -16.58 -15.40
CA GLU A 27 -1.63 -16.26 -15.41
C GLU A 27 -1.39 -14.77 -15.70
N HIS A 28 -2.13 -14.21 -16.68
CA HIS A 28 -2.08 -12.79 -17.00
C HIS A 28 -2.55 -11.90 -15.85
N GLN A 29 -3.65 -12.24 -15.17
CA GLN A 29 -4.09 -11.50 -13.98
C GLN A 29 -3.06 -11.56 -12.85
N SER A 30 -2.48 -12.73 -12.61
CA SER A 30 -1.46 -12.94 -11.58
C SER A 30 -0.19 -12.11 -11.86
N SER A 31 0.23 -12.02 -13.12
CA SER A 31 1.35 -11.16 -13.56
C SER A 31 1.05 -9.68 -13.34
N ASN A 32 -0.13 -9.21 -13.78
CA ASN A 32 -0.53 -7.82 -13.59
C ASN A 32 -0.68 -7.46 -12.11
N TYR A 33 -1.23 -8.36 -11.29
CA TYR A 33 -1.29 -8.19 -9.84
C TYR A 33 0.10 -7.96 -9.25
N ASN A 34 1.07 -8.80 -9.62
CA ASN A 34 2.45 -8.70 -9.14
C ASN A 34 3.12 -7.40 -9.59
N ASN A 35 2.84 -6.93 -10.81
CA ASN A 35 3.35 -5.63 -11.29
C ASN A 35 2.78 -4.46 -10.48
N TYR A 36 1.48 -4.45 -10.18
CA TYR A 36 0.87 -3.41 -9.34
C TYR A 36 1.32 -3.50 -7.89
N LEU A 37 1.57 -4.71 -7.37
CA LEU A 37 2.14 -4.93 -6.04
C LEU A 37 3.53 -4.29 -5.94
N LYS A 38 4.43 -4.61 -6.88
CA LYS A 38 5.78 -4.05 -6.92
C LYS A 38 5.77 -2.53 -7.09
N LYS A 39 4.92 -2.02 -8.00
CA LYS A 39 4.76 -0.58 -8.21
C LYS A 39 4.22 0.13 -6.96
N SER A 40 3.21 -0.43 -6.32
CA SER A 40 2.62 0.12 -5.10
C SER A 40 3.65 0.20 -3.97
N ASP A 41 4.41 -0.87 -3.73
CA ASP A 41 5.42 -0.88 -2.68
C ASP A 41 6.57 0.10 -2.98
N GLY A 42 7.03 0.18 -4.23
CA GLY A 42 8.03 1.17 -4.65
C GLY A 42 7.57 2.61 -4.40
N LEU A 43 6.34 2.95 -4.79
CA LEU A 43 5.77 4.28 -4.54
C LEU A 43 5.62 4.57 -3.04
N TRP A 44 5.31 3.57 -2.23
CA TRP A 44 5.27 3.72 -0.78
C TRP A 44 6.66 3.97 -0.18
N LEU A 45 7.70 3.32 -0.71
CA LEU A 45 9.08 3.56 -0.30
C LEU A 45 9.53 4.97 -0.66
N ASP A 46 9.18 5.46 -1.86
CA ASP A 46 9.44 6.83 -2.28
C ASP A 46 8.73 7.83 -1.35
N ALA A 47 7.45 7.57 -1.05
CA ALA A 47 6.69 8.39 -0.10
C ALA A 47 7.38 8.45 1.27
N ARG A 48 7.75 7.29 1.83
CA ARG A 48 8.45 7.20 3.12
C ARG A 48 9.79 7.94 3.07
N SER A 49 10.56 7.79 1.99
CA SER A 49 11.84 8.46 1.81
C SER A 49 11.68 9.98 1.83
N SER A 50 10.73 10.53 1.06
CA SER A 50 10.40 11.96 1.09
C SER A 50 9.99 12.42 2.48
N PHE A 51 9.12 11.68 3.18
CA PHE A 51 8.68 12.06 4.51
C PHE A 51 9.82 12.05 5.55
N THR A 52 10.74 11.10 5.46
CA THR A 52 11.90 11.03 6.38
C THR A 52 12.95 12.12 6.15
N GLN A 53 12.89 12.86 5.03
CA GLN A 53 13.77 14.01 4.77
C GLN A 53 13.34 15.26 5.54
N ILE A 54 12.16 15.27 6.16
CA ILE A 54 11.69 16.40 6.96
C ILE A 54 12.67 16.65 8.12
N ASN A 55 13.27 17.83 8.13
CA ASN A 55 14.21 18.25 9.17
C ASN A 55 13.90 19.69 9.57
N MET A 56 13.31 19.89 10.74
CA MET A 56 12.89 21.21 11.21
C MET A 56 14.05 22.09 11.69
N GLU A 57 15.23 21.51 11.92
CA GLU A 57 16.42 22.24 12.40
C GLU A 57 17.27 22.76 11.24
N ASN A 58 17.42 21.96 10.19
CA ASN A 58 18.35 22.24 9.08
C ASN A 58 17.67 22.71 7.81
N GLU A 59 16.36 22.48 7.65
CA GLU A 59 15.63 22.82 6.44
C GLU A 59 14.57 23.89 6.69
N SER A 60 14.34 24.72 5.67
CA SER A 60 13.28 25.73 5.73
C SER A 60 11.89 25.08 5.79
N SER A 61 10.91 25.74 6.42
CA SER A 61 9.52 25.28 6.41
C SER A 61 8.99 25.02 5.00
N LYS A 62 9.41 25.84 4.02
CA LYS A 62 9.02 25.67 2.61
C LYS A 62 9.59 24.37 2.02
N THR A 63 10.86 24.06 2.29
CA THR A 63 11.48 22.80 1.86
C THR A 63 10.76 21.60 2.50
N ASN A 64 10.51 21.66 3.81
CA ASN A 64 9.80 20.61 4.53
C ASN A 64 8.37 20.39 4.00
N ILE A 65 7.66 21.47 3.65
CA ILE A 65 6.34 21.38 3.01
C ILE A 65 6.42 20.70 1.64
N ASN A 66 7.46 20.95 0.85
CA ASN A 66 7.65 20.28 -0.44
C ASN A 66 7.88 18.78 -0.25
N TYR A 67 8.72 18.37 0.72
CA TYR A 67 8.90 16.95 1.04
C TYR A 67 7.59 16.26 1.44
N ILE A 68 6.74 16.94 2.22
CA ILE A 68 5.41 16.42 2.54
C ILE A 68 4.53 16.30 1.29
N ASN A 69 4.53 17.31 0.41
CA ASN A 69 3.76 17.26 -0.84
C ASN A 69 4.19 16.11 -1.74
N ASP A 70 5.49 15.88 -1.88
CA ASP A 70 6.05 14.76 -2.64
C ASP A 70 5.61 13.42 -2.02
N SER A 71 5.72 13.31 -0.70
CA SER A 71 5.26 12.13 0.03
C SER A 71 3.76 11.85 -0.16
N ILE A 72 2.91 12.88 -0.12
CA ILE A 72 1.48 12.76 -0.38
C ILE A 72 1.22 12.33 -1.82
N ASN A 73 1.91 12.91 -2.79
CA ASN A 73 1.77 12.57 -4.20
C ASN A 73 2.16 11.12 -4.49
N PHE A 74 3.27 10.64 -3.92
CA PHE A 74 3.65 9.23 -4.03
C PHE A 74 2.65 8.31 -3.33
N THR A 75 2.12 8.72 -2.17
CA THR A 75 1.08 7.96 -1.46
C THR A 75 -0.20 7.85 -2.29
N ASP A 76 -0.63 8.90 -2.98
CA ASP A 76 -1.78 8.86 -3.89
C ASP A 76 -1.56 7.90 -5.05
N GLN A 77 -0.36 7.89 -5.64
CA GLN A 77 -0.01 6.93 -6.68
C GLN A 77 0.01 5.49 -6.15
N ALA A 78 0.50 5.26 -4.92
CA ALA A 78 0.49 3.96 -4.28
C ALA A 78 -0.95 3.48 -4.02
N ILE A 79 -1.85 4.37 -3.58
CA ILE A 79 -3.28 4.08 -3.44
C ILE A 79 -3.87 3.65 -4.78
N ASN A 80 -3.64 4.43 -5.85
CA ASN A 80 -4.15 4.11 -7.19
C ASN A 80 -3.64 2.75 -7.69
N SER A 81 -2.35 2.48 -7.53
CA SER A 81 -1.76 1.17 -7.90
C SER A 81 -2.38 0.02 -7.09
N THR A 82 -2.66 0.25 -5.81
CA THR A 82 -3.25 -0.77 -4.92
C THR A 82 -4.74 -0.98 -5.20
N GLN A 83 -5.46 0.05 -5.65
CA GLN A 83 -6.83 -0.10 -6.13
C GLN A 83 -6.88 -0.98 -7.38
N GLU A 84 -5.96 -0.81 -8.33
CA GLU A 84 -5.85 -1.72 -9.48
C GLU A 84 -5.51 -3.14 -9.04
N MET A 85 -4.56 -3.30 -8.12
CA MET A 85 -4.22 -4.59 -7.51
C MET A 85 -5.45 -5.28 -6.87
N MET A 86 -6.31 -4.52 -6.20
CA MET A 86 -7.53 -5.05 -5.58
C MET A 86 -8.58 -5.51 -6.61
N LYS A 87 -8.67 -4.84 -7.77
CA LYS A 87 -9.62 -5.18 -8.86
C LYS A 87 -9.26 -6.52 -9.52
N ILE A 88 -7.97 -6.83 -9.63
CA ILE A 88 -7.46 -8.03 -10.30
C ILE A 88 -6.87 -9.06 -9.33
N ALA A 89 -7.21 -8.96 -8.04
CA ALA A 89 -6.72 -9.87 -7.02
C ALA A 89 -7.09 -11.33 -7.35
N PRO A 90 -6.11 -12.24 -7.43
CA PRO A 90 -6.36 -13.63 -7.84
C PRO A 90 -7.12 -14.44 -6.79
N ASP A 91 -7.12 -14.01 -5.54
CA ASP A 91 -7.78 -14.68 -4.43
C ASP A 91 -8.25 -13.70 -3.34
N ASN A 92 -8.95 -14.22 -2.33
CA ASN A 92 -9.49 -13.40 -1.25
C ASN A 92 -8.40 -12.82 -0.33
N ALA A 93 -7.29 -13.54 -0.12
CA ALA A 93 -6.21 -13.10 0.76
C ALA A 93 -5.46 -11.90 0.16
N THR A 94 -5.11 -11.98 -1.12
CA THR A 94 -4.51 -10.90 -1.92
C THR A 94 -5.43 -9.69 -2.04
N LYS A 95 -6.75 -9.90 -2.15
CA LYS A 95 -7.74 -8.81 -2.12
C LYS A 95 -7.81 -8.12 -0.76
N LYS A 96 -7.84 -8.90 0.33
CA LYS A 96 -7.85 -8.39 1.70
C LYS A 96 -6.54 -7.64 2.02
N PHE A 97 -5.40 -8.13 1.54
CA PHE A 97 -4.11 -7.45 1.62
C PHE A 97 -4.18 -6.08 0.95
N ALA A 98 -4.65 -6.02 -0.32
CA ALA A 98 -4.80 -4.76 -1.04
C ALA A 98 -5.69 -3.76 -0.29
N LYS A 99 -6.81 -4.23 0.26
CA LYS A 99 -7.72 -3.40 1.07
C LYS A 99 -7.03 -2.80 2.29
N ILE A 100 -6.33 -3.62 3.08
CA ILE A 100 -5.60 -3.14 4.27
C ILE A 100 -4.53 -2.12 3.87
N ARG A 101 -3.79 -2.36 2.78
CA ARG A 101 -2.77 -1.42 2.29
C ARG A 101 -3.37 -0.08 1.85
N ILE A 102 -4.52 -0.07 1.18
CA ILE A 102 -5.24 1.17 0.85
C ILE A 102 -5.57 1.95 2.13
N GLU A 103 -6.15 1.29 3.14
CA GLU A 103 -6.50 1.93 4.41
C GLU A 103 -5.24 2.48 5.12
N GLN A 104 -4.11 1.75 5.10
CA GLN A 104 -2.84 2.23 5.66
C GLN A 104 -2.33 3.47 4.93
N PHE A 105 -2.39 3.50 3.60
CA PHE A 105 -1.95 4.66 2.83
C PHE A 105 -2.84 5.88 3.05
N GLN A 106 -4.16 5.68 3.16
CA GLN A 106 -5.10 6.76 3.45
C GLN A 106 -4.83 7.38 4.83
N GLU A 107 -4.62 6.57 5.87
CA GLU A 107 -4.29 7.08 7.21
C GLU A 107 -2.90 7.73 7.25
N SER A 108 -1.91 7.16 6.54
CA SER A 108 -0.58 7.76 6.43
C SER A 108 -0.64 9.13 5.74
N LYS A 109 -1.39 9.25 4.64
CA LYS A 109 -1.64 10.53 3.95
C LYS A 109 -2.31 11.54 4.88
N LYS A 110 -3.27 11.10 5.70
CA LYS A 110 -3.93 11.97 6.69
C LYS A 110 -2.92 12.51 7.70
N ILE A 111 -2.05 11.66 8.25
CA ILE A 111 -0.97 12.10 9.16
C ILE A 111 -0.04 13.11 8.47
N MET A 112 0.40 12.83 7.24
CA MET A 112 1.22 13.76 6.45
C MET A 112 0.54 15.13 6.29
N GLY A 113 -0.77 15.15 6.01
CA GLY A 113 -1.56 16.38 5.91
C GLY A 113 -1.70 17.14 7.25
N LEU A 114 -1.70 16.44 8.39
CA LEU A 114 -1.66 17.07 9.72
C LEU A 114 -0.29 17.72 9.98
N TYR A 115 0.81 17.03 9.67
CA TYR A 115 2.16 17.62 9.74
C TYR A 115 2.30 18.84 8.84
N GLN A 116 1.74 18.78 7.62
CA GLN A 116 1.75 19.91 6.70
C GLN A 116 1.10 21.16 7.32
N GLN A 117 -0.02 20.99 8.00
CA GLN A 117 -0.71 22.11 8.68
C GLN A 117 0.15 22.70 9.79
N ILE A 118 0.81 21.87 10.59
CA ILE A 118 1.69 22.33 11.68
C ILE A 118 2.86 23.13 11.10
N ILE A 119 3.56 22.60 10.10
CA ILE A 119 4.72 23.27 9.47
C ILE A 119 4.27 24.54 8.74
N GLY A 120 3.11 24.52 8.08
CA GLY A 120 2.52 25.69 7.43
C GLY A 120 2.24 26.82 8.43
N LYS A 121 1.73 26.49 9.62
CA LYS A 121 1.51 27.47 10.69
C LYS A 121 2.80 28.01 11.27
N MET A 122 3.83 27.17 11.38
CA MET A 122 5.17 27.62 11.72
C MET A 122 5.71 28.65 10.72
N GLN A 123 5.48 28.45 9.43
CA GLN A 123 5.92 29.37 8.37
C GLN A 123 5.20 30.72 8.45
N THR A 124 3.90 30.76 8.73
CA THR A 124 3.11 32.01 8.68
C THR A 124 3.02 32.74 10.01
N GLY A 125 3.10 32.02 11.13
CA GLY A 125 2.83 32.53 12.48
C GLY A 125 3.91 32.18 13.51
N GLY A 126 5.01 31.56 13.09
CA GLY A 126 6.10 31.16 13.98
C GLY A 126 5.77 29.96 14.85
N VAL A 127 6.69 29.65 15.77
CA VAL A 127 6.67 28.43 16.59
C VAL A 127 5.43 28.38 17.51
N GLU A 128 5.00 29.50 18.07
CA GLU A 128 3.84 29.54 18.96
C GLU A 128 2.55 29.09 18.27
N GLU A 129 2.29 29.59 17.06
CA GLU A 129 1.12 29.18 16.28
C GLU A 129 1.20 27.72 15.81
N ALA A 130 2.42 27.23 15.54
CA ALA A 130 2.65 25.82 15.24
C ALA A 130 2.29 24.93 16.45
N ILE A 131 2.69 25.32 17.66
CA ILE A 131 2.37 24.59 18.90
C ILE A 131 0.86 24.59 19.16
N LYS A 132 0.18 25.75 19.05
CA LYS A 132 -1.29 25.82 19.18
C LYS A 132 -2.00 24.90 18.20
N THR A 133 -1.50 24.85 16.96
CA THR A 133 -2.02 23.97 15.91
C THR A 133 -1.73 22.50 16.21
N ALA A 134 -0.54 22.16 16.68
CA ALA A 134 -0.20 20.80 17.07
C ALA A 134 -1.14 20.30 18.20
N ASN A 135 -1.34 21.11 19.23
CA ASN A 135 -2.25 20.79 20.34
C ASN A 135 -3.70 20.61 19.87
N SER A 136 -4.18 21.41 18.91
CA SER A 136 -5.54 21.25 18.39
C SER A 136 -5.71 20.03 17.48
N LEU A 137 -4.61 19.52 16.91
CA LEU A 137 -4.58 18.33 16.05
C LEU A 137 -4.19 17.04 16.77
N GLU A 138 -3.76 17.11 18.04
CA GLU A 138 -3.25 15.98 18.83
C GLU A 138 -4.19 14.76 18.79
N THR A 139 -5.48 14.96 19.07
CA THR A 139 -6.47 13.86 19.04
C THR A 139 -6.58 13.21 17.66
N GLN A 140 -6.44 13.98 16.57
CA GLN A 140 -6.49 13.44 15.21
C GLN A 140 -5.23 12.63 14.89
N LEU A 141 -4.05 13.14 15.28
CA LEU A 141 -2.78 12.44 15.15
C LEU A 141 -2.79 11.11 15.92
N THR A 142 -3.21 11.14 17.18
CA THR A 142 -3.30 9.95 18.03
C THR A 142 -4.27 8.92 17.46
N THR A 143 -5.46 9.35 17.04
CA THR A 143 -6.46 8.45 16.44
C THR A 143 -5.95 7.80 15.16
N SER A 144 -5.33 8.57 14.26
CA SER A 144 -4.80 8.02 13.01
C SER A 144 -3.59 7.11 13.24
N THR A 145 -2.73 7.41 14.22
CA THR A 145 -1.60 6.54 14.61
C THR A 145 -2.11 5.20 15.16
N GLN A 146 -3.07 5.22 16.08
CA GLN A 146 -3.70 4.00 16.62
C GLN A 146 -4.39 3.18 15.51
N LYS A 147 -5.01 3.85 14.52
CA LYS A 147 -5.61 3.17 13.38
C LYS A 147 -4.55 2.51 12.50
N LEU A 148 -3.41 3.16 12.24
CA LEU A 148 -2.29 2.55 11.53
C LEU A 148 -1.74 1.33 12.26
N ASP A 149 -1.57 1.39 13.58
CA ASP A 149 -1.12 0.25 14.38
C ASP A 149 -2.11 -0.93 14.30
N SER A 150 -3.41 -0.64 14.39
CA SER A 150 -4.45 -1.66 14.21
C SER A 150 -4.39 -2.30 12.81
N LEU A 151 -4.21 -1.50 11.75
CA LEU A 151 -4.09 -1.98 10.38
C LEU A 151 -2.81 -2.79 10.17
N GLN A 152 -1.69 -2.37 10.79
CA GLN A 152 -0.43 -3.09 10.74
C GLN A 152 -0.54 -4.47 11.41
N ASN A 153 -1.20 -4.55 12.55
CA ASN A 153 -1.48 -5.83 13.21
C ASN A 153 -2.36 -6.74 12.35
N GLN A 154 -3.41 -6.20 11.71
CA GLN A 154 -4.25 -6.95 10.77
C GLN A 154 -3.45 -7.44 9.55
N LEU A 155 -2.52 -6.64 9.04
CA LEU A 155 -1.64 -7.00 7.93
C LEU A 155 -0.73 -8.18 8.33
N ILE A 156 -0.07 -8.08 9.49
CA ILE A 156 0.81 -9.12 10.04
C ILE A 156 0.04 -10.43 10.22
N GLU A 157 -1.15 -10.37 10.85
CA GLU A 157 -2.00 -11.54 11.05
C GLU A 157 -2.40 -12.17 9.71
N LEU A 158 -2.81 -11.34 8.74
CA LEU A 158 -3.18 -11.82 7.40
C LEU A 158 -2.02 -12.53 6.71
N VAL A 159 -0.83 -11.93 6.67
CA VAL A 159 0.34 -12.49 5.99
C VAL A 159 0.80 -13.78 6.66
N ASN A 160 0.85 -13.82 8.00
CA ASN A 160 1.29 -15.00 8.73
C ASN A 160 0.28 -16.15 8.69
N SER A 161 -1.02 -15.86 8.63
CA SER A 161 -2.06 -16.89 8.50
C SER A 161 -2.26 -17.41 7.07
N ASN A 162 -1.62 -16.80 6.06
CA ASN A 162 -1.79 -17.16 4.65
C ASN A 162 -0.42 -17.42 3.97
N PRO A 163 0.11 -18.65 4.03
CA PRO A 163 1.42 -19.00 3.44
C PRO A 163 1.53 -18.70 1.93
N SER A 164 0.45 -18.88 1.17
CA SER A 164 0.40 -18.56 -0.26
C SER A 164 0.60 -17.06 -0.53
N LEU A 165 -0.04 -16.20 0.27
CA LEU A 165 0.15 -14.76 0.24
C LEU A 165 1.59 -14.42 0.61
N LYS A 166 2.10 -14.93 1.74
CA LYS A 166 3.49 -14.68 2.17
C LYS A 166 4.50 -15.05 1.08
N ASN A 167 4.37 -16.24 0.50
CA ASN A 167 5.24 -16.69 -0.58
C ASN A 167 5.14 -15.78 -1.82
N ARG A 168 3.93 -15.34 -2.20
CA ARG A 168 3.77 -14.40 -3.30
C ARG A 168 4.47 -13.07 -3.01
N LEU A 169 4.31 -12.53 -1.80
CA LEU A 169 4.98 -11.29 -1.39
C LEU A 169 6.51 -11.44 -1.47
N ILE A 170 7.06 -12.56 -0.97
CA ILE A 170 8.51 -12.84 -1.01
C ILE A 170 9.00 -12.93 -2.47
N THR A 171 8.28 -13.65 -3.32
CA THR A 171 8.64 -13.79 -4.74
C THR A 171 8.65 -12.46 -5.48
N VAL A 172 7.74 -11.54 -5.14
CA VAL A 172 7.59 -10.26 -5.86
C VAL A 172 8.46 -9.14 -5.29
N LEU A 173 8.58 -9.08 -3.96
CA LEU A 173 9.21 -7.97 -3.24
C LEU A 173 10.58 -8.33 -2.64
N GLY A 174 10.87 -9.61 -2.47
CA GLY A 174 12.05 -10.11 -1.74
C GLY A 174 11.75 -10.34 -0.25
N GLU A 175 12.49 -11.28 0.35
CA GLU A 175 12.30 -11.71 1.74
C GLU A 175 12.53 -10.58 2.74
N GLU A 176 13.65 -9.85 2.62
CA GLU A 176 13.98 -8.69 3.47
C GLU A 176 12.85 -7.68 3.50
N ARG A 177 12.29 -7.34 2.34
CA ARG A 177 11.21 -6.36 2.24
C ARG A 177 9.91 -6.85 2.90
N VAL A 178 9.62 -8.14 2.78
CA VAL A 178 8.45 -8.74 3.45
C VAL A 178 8.64 -8.74 4.96
N ASP A 179 9.83 -9.07 5.45
CA ASP A 179 10.16 -9.05 6.87
C ASP A 179 10.03 -7.64 7.46
N GLU A 180 10.50 -6.61 6.76
CA GLU A 180 10.25 -5.22 7.13
C GLU A 180 8.76 -4.88 7.16
N MET A 181 8.00 -5.33 6.16
CA MET A 181 6.56 -5.07 6.05
C MET A 181 5.77 -5.70 7.19
N ILE A 182 6.20 -6.86 7.71
CA ILE A 182 5.53 -7.57 8.82
C ILE A 182 6.22 -7.39 10.16
N LYS A 183 7.24 -6.53 10.25
CA LYS A 183 7.84 -6.15 11.52
C LYS A 183 6.78 -5.40 12.34
N LYS A 184 6.59 -5.79 13.59
CA LYS A 184 5.78 -5.00 14.52
C LYS A 184 6.45 -3.65 14.71
N PRO A 185 5.69 -2.54 14.80
CA PRO A 185 6.25 -1.31 15.34
C PRO A 185 6.77 -1.64 16.74
N GLU A 186 8.09 -1.54 16.93
CA GLU A 186 8.68 -1.62 18.26
C GLU A 186 8.02 -0.52 19.10
N ASN A 187 7.39 -0.90 20.21
CA ASN A 187 6.58 -0.05 21.07
C ASN A 187 7.01 1.43 21.04
N SER A 188 6.17 2.28 20.44
CA SER A 188 6.16 3.73 20.71
C SER A 188 5.66 4.06 22.14
N GLY A 189 5.44 3.03 22.98
CA GLY A 189 5.33 3.17 24.42
C GLY A 189 6.71 3.23 25.07
N ASN A 190 7.33 4.41 25.06
CA ASN A 190 8.17 4.97 26.13
C ASN A 190 8.79 6.28 25.64
N GLY A 191 8.26 7.40 26.14
CA GLY A 191 8.73 8.77 25.91
C GLY A 191 7.74 9.77 26.44
#